data_AF-G3Q5G0-F1
#
_entry.id   AF-G3Q5G0-F1
#
_cell.length_a   1.000
_cell.length_b   1.000
_cell.length_c   1.000
_cell.angle_alpha   90.00
_cell.angle_beta   90.00
_cell.angle_gamma   90.00
#
_symmetry.space_group_name_H-M   'P 1'
#
loop_
_entity.id
_entity.type
_entity.pdbx_description
1 polymer ?
#
loop_
_entity_poly.entity_id
_entity_poly.type
_entity_poly.pdbx_seq_one_letter_code
_entity_poly.pdbx_strand_id
1 'polypeptide(L)'
;PAWEVVVSGQQGQKVVKVLSQVAATFSVGLCVKPEGSTSCQITDTYTVDVEQHNAVGLNLKGEPCNSCLQVKRLNVKFAATVTHCLEQCNQTGACGPDVSSRVSLDFGWIILHAAVLFSGIFIFTLALHVLLTVYQKRKQNVIGGCISEKRTDPASDCAVVVLKPQPPGHGGFLIPDSPQCGNTEKANLI
;
A
#
# COMPACT_ATOMS: atom_id res chain seq x y z
N PRO A 1 21.58 15.43 -0.91
CA PRO A 1 22.22 15.11 -2.21
C PRO A 1 21.12 14.61 -3.16
N ALA A 2 21.21 14.88 -4.46
CA ALA A 2 20.22 14.44 -5.45
C ALA A 2 20.44 12.98 -5.91
N TRP A 3 21.05 12.16 -5.06
CA TRP A 3 21.38 10.77 -5.34
C TRP A 3 21.68 10.03 -4.02
N GLU A 4 21.58 8.71 -4.06
CA GLU A 4 21.88 7.82 -2.94
C GLU A 4 22.34 6.43 -3.40
N VAL A 5 23.01 5.70 -2.51
CA VAL A 5 23.36 4.29 -2.69
C VAL A 5 22.31 3.44 -1.96
N VAL A 6 21.65 2.55 -2.69
CA VAL A 6 20.63 1.65 -2.16
C VAL A 6 21.16 0.23 -2.15
N VAL A 7 21.02 -0.45 -1.03
CA VAL A 7 21.40 -1.86 -0.88
C VAL A 7 20.13 -2.68 -0.77
N SER A 8 19.88 -3.55 -1.74
CA SER A 8 18.72 -4.44 -1.77
C SER A 8 19.17 -5.90 -1.69
N GLY A 9 18.53 -6.71 -0.86
CA GLY A 9 18.77 -8.15 -0.81
C GLY A 9 17.68 -8.91 -1.57
N GLN A 10 18.06 -9.78 -2.50
CA GLN A 10 17.17 -10.77 -3.08
C GLN A 10 17.89 -12.13 -3.07
N GLN A 11 17.29 -13.15 -2.46
CA GLN A 11 17.81 -14.53 -2.46
C GLN A 11 19.26 -14.69 -1.96
N GLY A 12 19.64 -14.01 -0.88
CA GLY A 12 20.96 -14.16 -0.26
C GLY A 12 22.10 -13.39 -0.95
N GLN A 13 21.85 -12.75 -2.10
CA GLN A 13 22.78 -11.78 -2.69
C GLN A 13 22.33 -10.35 -2.38
N LYS A 14 23.23 -9.56 -1.78
CA LYS A 14 23.06 -8.10 -1.68
C LYS A 14 23.45 -7.47 -3.02
N VAL A 15 22.49 -6.86 -3.69
CA VAL A 15 22.69 -6.04 -4.89
C VAL A 15 22.77 -4.58 -4.46
N VAL A 16 23.88 -3.94 -4.78
CA VAL A 16 24.07 -2.51 -4.56
C VAL A 16 23.64 -1.75 -5.80
N LYS A 17 22.87 -0.68 -5.62
CA LYS A 17 22.39 0.19 -6.69
C LYS A 17 22.71 1.65 -6.40
N VAL A 18 22.86 2.45 -7.44
CA VAL A 18 22.92 3.91 -7.34
C VAL A 18 21.64 4.47 -7.94
N LEU A 19 20.94 5.31 -7.17
CA LEU A 19 19.75 6.03 -7.60
C LEU A 19 20.08 7.53 -7.65
N SER A 20 19.65 8.21 -8.71
CA SER A 20 19.75 9.67 -8.80
C SER A 20 18.44 10.32 -9.19
N GLN A 21 18.14 11.47 -8.60
CA GLN A 21 17.01 12.33 -8.97
C GLN A 21 17.28 13.15 -10.24
N VAL A 22 18.50 13.08 -10.80
CA VAL A 22 18.93 13.77 -12.02
C VAL A 22 19.83 12.85 -12.83
N ALA A 23 19.94 13.07 -14.14
CA ALA A 23 20.90 12.33 -14.95
C ALA A 23 22.35 12.65 -14.51
N ALA A 24 23.13 11.63 -14.18
CA ALA A 24 24.48 11.81 -13.69
C ALA A 24 25.38 10.59 -13.91
N THR A 25 26.67 10.89 -14.09
CA THR A 25 27.74 9.90 -14.19
C THR A 25 28.47 9.84 -12.86
N PHE A 26 28.69 8.64 -12.35
CA PHE A 26 29.34 8.38 -11.07
C PHE A 26 30.57 7.49 -11.26
N SER A 27 31.66 7.81 -10.57
CA SER A 27 32.74 6.85 -10.32
C SER A 27 32.45 6.11 -9.03
N VAL A 28 32.51 4.78 -9.09
CA VAL A 28 32.31 3.88 -7.96
C VAL A 28 33.57 3.05 -7.78
N GLY A 29 34.22 3.22 -6.63
CA GLY A 29 35.40 2.44 -6.25
C GLY A 29 35.06 1.47 -5.12
N LEU A 30 35.43 0.20 -5.29
CA LEU A 30 35.41 -0.76 -4.18
C LEU A 30 36.73 -0.64 -3.41
N CYS A 31 36.64 -0.54 -2.09
CA CYS A 31 37.80 -0.49 -1.23
C CYS A 31 37.59 -1.39 -0.01
N VAL A 32 38.60 -2.19 0.30
CA VAL A 32 38.65 -2.97 1.53
C VAL A 32 39.40 -2.13 2.54
N LYS A 33 38.82 -1.92 3.72
CA LYS A 33 39.52 -1.21 4.80
C LYS A 33 40.48 -2.20 5.45
N PRO A 34 41.82 -2.02 5.34
CA PRO A 34 42.74 -2.89 6.06
C PRO A 34 42.65 -2.60 7.56
N GLU A 35 42.84 -3.64 8.38
CA GLU A 35 42.84 -3.50 9.84
C GLU A 35 43.86 -2.43 10.28
N GLY A 36 43.42 -1.50 11.13
CA GLY A 36 44.27 -0.42 11.64
C GLY A 36 44.46 0.80 10.72
N SER A 37 43.92 0.82 9.50
CA SER A 37 44.00 1.98 8.60
C SER A 37 42.78 2.91 8.72
N THR A 38 43.03 4.21 8.64
CA THR A 38 41.99 5.25 8.47
C THR A 38 41.64 5.48 7.00
N SER A 39 42.49 5.04 6.07
CA SER A 39 42.33 5.22 4.63
C SER A 39 41.93 3.92 3.94
N CYS A 40 41.01 4.02 2.98
CA CYS A 40 40.51 2.91 2.20
C CYS A 40 41.19 2.96 0.82
N GLN A 41 41.97 1.93 0.48
CA GLN A 41 42.61 1.86 -0.83
C GLN A 41 41.64 1.30 -1.86
N ILE A 42 41.34 2.09 -2.88
CA ILE A 42 40.47 1.67 -3.99
C ILE A 42 41.30 0.78 -4.92
N THR A 43 40.88 -0.47 -5.06
CA THR A 43 41.55 -1.43 -5.96
C THR A 43 41.08 -1.25 -7.40
N ASP A 44 39.77 -1.08 -7.58
CA ASP A 44 39.13 -0.91 -8.88
C ASP A 44 38.10 0.21 -8.83
N THR A 45 38.02 1.00 -9.91
CA THR A 45 37.00 2.04 -10.09
C THR A 45 36.23 1.80 -11.38
N TYR A 46 34.91 1.89 -11.29
CA TYR A 46 33.98 1.75 -12.41
C TYR A 46 33.21 3.04 -12.60
N THR A 47 32.91 3.38 -13.85
CA THR A 47 32.04 4.52 -14.17
C THR A 47 30.65 4.00 -14.49
N VAL A 48 29.63 4.64 -13.93
CA VAL A 48 28.23 4.27 -14.10
C VAL A 48 27.42 5.49 -14.46
N ASP A 49 26.71 5.43 -15.57
CA ASP A 49 25.71 6.41 -15.96
C ASP A 49 24.36 6.04 -15.33
N VAL A 50 23.77 7.00 -14.64
CA VAL A 50 22.50 6.85 -13.95
C VAL A 50 21.54 7.88 -14.52
N GLU A 51 20.46 7.39 -15.12
CA GLU A 51 19.38 8.24 -15.61
C GLU A 51 18.55 8.81 -14.45
N GLN A 52 17.84 9.90 -14.74
CA GLN A 52 16.97 10.54 -13.77
C GLN A 52 15.87 9.58 -13.28
N HIS A 53 15.75 9.45 -11.95
CA HIS A 53 14.80 8.59 -11.25
C HIS A 53 14.98 7.08 -11.50
N ASN A 54 16.12 6.67 -12.06
CA ASN A 54 16.44 5.27 -12.31
C ASN A 54 17.53 4.75 -11.35
N ALA A 55 17.36 3.52 -10.87
CA ALA A 55 18.33 2.85 -10.02
C ALA A 55 19.15 1.86 -10.86
N VAL A 56 20.47 2.07 -10.93
CA VAL A 56 21.38 1.22 -11.71
C VAL A 56 22.14 0.30 -10.78
N GLY A 57 22.12 -1.01 -11.11
CA GLY A 57 22.87 -2.03 -10.39
C GLY A 57 24.37 -1.90 -10.59
N LEU A 58 25.12 -1.98 -9.51
CA LEU A 58 26.57 -2.01 -9.54
C LEU A 58 27.04 -3.46 -9.65
N ASN A 59 27.67 -3.79 -10.78
CA ASN A 59 28.32 -5.08 -10.99
C ASN A 59 29.68 -5.10 -10.30
N LEU A 60 29.66 -5.10 -8.97
CA LEU A 60 30.87 -5.15 -8.14
C LEU A 60 31.49 -6.56 -8.26
N LYS A 61 32.72 -6.65 -8.76
CA LYS A 61 33.49 -7.90 -8.73
C LYS A 61 34.04 -8.12 -7.31
N GLY A 62 33.65 -9.22 -6.65
CA GLY A 62 34.08 -9.57 -5.30
C GLY A 62 32.93 -9.68 -4.29
N GLU A 63 33.24 -10.06 -3.06
CA GLU A 63 32.23 -10.14 -1.99
C GLU A 63 31.97 -8.71 -1.47
N PRO A 64 30.75 -8.15 -1.64
CA PRO A 64 30.44 -6.77 -1.25
C PRO A 64 30.35 -6.60 0.28
N CYS A 65 30.64 -7.65 1.04
CA CYS A 65 30.48 -7.72 2.47
C CYS A 65 31.80 -7.35 3.15
N ASN A 66 31.74 -6.58 4.24
CA ASN A 66 32.92 -6.06 4.94
C ASN A 66 33.84 -5.18 4.06
N SER A 67 33.28 -4.62 2.98
CA SER A 67 33.95 -3.66 2.11
C SER A 67 33.21 -2.32 2.11
N CYS A 68 33.91 -1.27 1.68
CA CYS A 68 33.34 0.05 1.52
C CYS A 68 33.34 0.45 0.05
N LEU A 69 32.35 1.26 -0.31
CA LEU A 69 32.18 1.85 -1.63
C LEU A 69 32.44 3.33 -1.54
N GLN A 70 33.37 3.83 -2.36
CA GLN A 70 33.54 5.25 -2.58
C GLN A 70 32.81 5.65 -3.85
N VAL A 71 31.85 6.56 -3.71
CA VAL A 71 31.04 7.05 -4.84
C VAL A 71 31.29 8.56 -4.98
N LYS A 72 31.63 8.97 -6.20
CA LYS A 72 31.84 10.37 -6.56
C LYS A 72 31.14 10.70 -7.86
N ARG A 73 30.39 11.79 -7.87
CA ARG A 73 29.74 12.31 -9.09
C ARG A 73 30.80 12.95 -10.00
N LEU A 74 30.80 12.61 -11.29
CA LEU A 74 31.79 13.07 -12.27
C LEU A 74 31.30 14.23 -13.13
N ASN A 75 29.99 14.36 -13.37
CA ASN A 75 29.43 15.41 -14.23
C ASN A 75 29.28 16.78 -13.54
N VAL A 76 30.15 17.10 -12.57
CA VAL A 76 30.20 18.38 -11.86
C VAL A 76 31.65 18.79 -11.59
N LYS A 77 31.92 20.10 -11.50
CA LYS A 77 33.28 20.62 -11.24
C LYS A 77 33.81 20.20 -9.85
N PHE A 78 32.93 20.14 -8.87
CA PHE A 78 33.25 19.73 -7.50
C PHE A 78 32.19 18.76 -7.00
N ALA A 79 32.64 17.61 -6.51
CA ALA A 79 31.80 16.60 -5.88
C ALA A 79 32.50 16.09 -4.63
N ALA A 80 31.75 15.96 -3.54
CA ALA A 80 32.19 15.21 -2.39
C ALA A 80 32.22 13.72 -2.74
N THR A 81 33.25 13.02 -2.27
CA THR A 81 33.28 11.56 -2.28
C THR A 81 32.50 11.07 -1.06
N VAL A 82 31.50 10.21 -1.28
CA VAL A 82 30.74 9.59 -0.21
C VAL A 82 31.23 8.15 -0.05
N THR A 83 31.50 7.75 1.19
CA THR A 83 31.91 6.38 1.51
C THR A 83 30.75 5.64 2.16
N HIS A 84 30.35 4.50 1.58
CA HIS A 84 29.32 3.61 2.12
C HIS A 84 29.94 2.26 2.46
N CYS A 85 29.98 1.91 3.75
CA CYS A 85 30.48 0.63 4.20
C CYS A 85 29.35 -0.38 4.36
N LEU A 86 29.55 -1.57 3.80
CA LEU A 86 28.60 -2.67 3.79
C LEU A 86 29.01 -3.65 4.89
N GLU A 87 28.52 -3.41 6.10
CA GLU A 87 28.73 -4.32 7.23
C GLU A 87 27.94 -5.63 7.01
N GLN A 88 28.56 -6.75 7.37
CA GLN A 88 28.05 -8.14 7.40
C GLN A 88 26.84 -8.44 6.50
N CYS A 89 27.08 -9.21 5.44
CA CYS A 89 26.00 -9.92 4.79
C CYS A 89 25.70 -11.16 5.62
N ASN A 90 24.59 -11.15 6.34
CA ASN A 90 24.08 -12.36 6.97
C ASN A 90 23.84 -13.39 5.86
N GLN A 91 24.73 -14.39 5.78
CA GLN A 91 24.59 -15.55 4.90
C GLN A 91 23.57 -16.56 5.45
N THR A 92 22.63 -16.14 6.31
CA THR A 92 21.58 -17.02 6.81
C THR A 92 20.52 -17.18 5.74
N GLY A 93 20.80 -18.07 4.79
CA GLY A 93 19.77 -18.82 4.08
C GLY A 93 19.00 -19.68 5.08
N ALA A 94 18.00 -19.09 5.74
CA ALA A 94 16.93 -19.81 6.41
C ALA A 94 15.80 -18.82 6.67
N CYS A 95 14.59 -19.19 6.25
CA CYS A 95 13.36 -18.44 6.39
C CYS A 95 13.23 -17.75 7.77
N GLY A 96 13.23 -16.42 7.77
CA GLY A 96 12.83 -15.59 8.90
C GLY A 96 12.49 -14.19 8.38
N PRO A 97 11.41 -13.55 8.86
CA PRO A 97 11.05 -12.21 8.43
C PRO A 97 11.99 -11.24 9.14
N ASP A 98 13.21 -11.09 8.62
CA ASP A 98 14.16 -10.12 9.14
C ASP A 98 13.83 -8.74 8.55
N VAL A 99 13.06 -8.02 9.37
CA VAL A 99 12.57 -6.67 9.12
C VAL A 99 13.76 -5.74 8.98
N SER A 100 13.96 -5.25 7.76
CA SER A 100 14.88 -4.18 7.39
C SER A 100 14.58 -2.92 8.24
N SER A 101 15.32 -2.75 9.33
CA SER A 101 15.03 -1.79 10.40
C SER A 101 15.31 -0.32 10.05
N ARG A 102 15.84 -0.02 8.86
CA ARG A 102 16.03 1.39 8.42
C ARG A 102 14.97 1.89 7.44
N VAL A 103 14.34 1.02 6.64
CA VAL A 103 13.17 1.40 5.82
C VAL A 103 11.87 1.27 6.63
N SER A 104 11.87 0.42 7.67
CA SER A 104 10.74 0.24 8.58
C SER A 104 10.44 1.45 9.49
N LEU A 105 11.42 2.31 9.78
CA LEU A 105 11.24 3.44 10.70
C LEU A 105 10.41 4.56 10.06
N ASP A 106 10.64 4.89 8.79
CA ASP A 106 9.89 5.92 8.07
C ASP A 106 8.45 5.49 7.76
N PHE A 107 8.23 4.21 7.42
CA PHE A 107 6.87 3.70 7.23
C PHE A 107 6.09 3.62 8.54
N GLY A 108 6.74 3.32 9.67
CA GLY A 108 6.08 3.29 10.98
C GLY A 108 5.46 4.64 11.35
N TRP A 109 6.16 5.74 11.07
CA TRP A 109 5.65 7.10 11.31
C TRP A 109 4.45 7.43 10.41
N ILE A 110 4.52 7.07 9.12
CA ILE A 110 3.42 7.28 8.17
C ILE A 110 2.19 6.44 8.56
N ILE A 111 2.39 5.18 8.93
CA ILE A 111 1.33 4.27 9.38
C ILE A 111 0.69 4.79 10.67
N LEU A 112 1.49 5.28 11.63
CA LEU A 112 0.98 5.84 12.87
C LEU A 112 0.10 7.07 12.61
N HIS A 113 0.57 7.99 11.75
CA HIS A 113 -0.22 9.16 11.37
C HIS A 113 -1.51 8.80 10.62
N ALA A 114 -1.44 7.86 9.69
CA ALA A 114 -2.61 7.38 8.98
C ALA A 114 -3.63 6.75 9.95
N ALA A 115 -3.18 5.91 10.88
CA ALA A 115 -4.03 5.26 11.87
C ALA A 115 -4.77 6.26 12.77
N VAL A 116 -4.09 7.32 13.22
CA VAL A 116 -4.72 8.39 14.03
C VAL A 116 -5.79 9.13 13.23
N LEU A 117 -5.51 9.47 11.97
CA LEU A 117 -6.48 10.14 11.10
C LEU A 117 -7.71 9.28 10.82
N PHE A 118 -7.52 8.01 10.46
CA PHE A 118 -8.63 7.09 10.21
C PHE A 118 -9.45 6.82 11.47
N SER A 119 -8.82 6.70 12.64
CA SER A 119 -9.51 6.54 13.92
C SER A 119 -10.44 7.72 14.21
N GLY A 120 -9.97 8.95 14.03
CA GLY A 120 -10.78 10.16 14.22
C GLY A 120 -11.99 10.22 13.29
N ILE A 121 -11.79 9.94 12.00
CA ILE A 121 -12.87 9.92 11.00
C ILE A 121 -13.93 8.86 11.37
N PHE A 122 -13.49 7.68 11.79
CA PHE A 122 -14.39 6.60 12.17
C PHE A 122 -15.23 6.96 13.41
N ILE A 123 -14.61 7.51 14.46
CA ILE A 123 -15.31 7.96 15.68
C ILE A 123 -16.32 9.06 15.34
N PHE A 124 -15.94 10.06 14.56
CA PHE A 124 -16.83 11.16 14.18
C PHE A 124 -18.03 10.67 13.36
N THR A 125 -17.80 9.76 12.41
CA THR A 125 -18.85 9.16 11.58
C THR A 125 -19.84 8.37 12.44
N LEU A 126 -19.33 7.56 13.38
CA LEU A 126 -20.18 6.82 14.31
C LEU A 126 -21.01 7.75 15.21
N ALA A 127 -20.38 8.80 15.76
CA ALA A 127 -21.07 9.76 16.61
C ALA A 127 -22.21 10.45 15.86
N LEU A 128 -21.95 10.92 14.63
CA LEU A 128 -22.99 11.49 13.75
C LEU A 128 -24.10 10.49 13.46
N HIS A 129 -23.75 9.23 13.17
CA HIS A 129 -24.74 8.20 12.86
C HIS A 129 -25.66 7.92 14.06
N VAL A 130 -25.10 7.82 15.26
CA VAL A 130 -25.87 7.65 16.51
C VAL A 130 -26.76 8.88 16.75
N LEU A 131 -26.21 10.08 16.60
CA LEU A 131 -26.95 11.33 16.84
C LEU A 131 -28.12 11.49 15.86
N LEU A 132 -27.90 11.20 14.57
CA LEU A 132 -28.93 11.19 13.55
C LEU A 132 -29.99 10.12 13.83
N THR A 133 -29.59 8.92 14.22
CA THR A 133 -30.52 7.83 14.56
C THR A 133 -31.40 8.19 15.75
N VAL A 134 -30.81 8.76 16.81
CA VAL A 134 -31.54 9.24 17.99
C VAL A 134 -32.45 10.41 17.61
N TYR A 135 -31.96 11.35 16.80
CA TYR A 135 -32.75 12.49 16.34
C TYR A 135 -33.96 12.05 15.51
N GLN A 136 -33.77 11.14 14.55
CA GLN A 136 -34.85 10.57 13.74
C GLN A 136 -35.84 9.80 14.62
N LYS A 137 -35.37 8.96 15.54
CA LYS A 137 -36.23 8.22 16.48
C LYS A 137 -37.04 9.17 17.37
N ARG A 138 -36.42 10.23 17.88
CA ARG A 138 -37.09 11.25 18.70
C ARG A 138 -38.10 12.04 17.87
N LYS A 139 -37.77 12.41 16.63
CA LYS A 139 -38.66 13.12 15.72
C LYS A 139 -39.85 12.25 15.30
N GLN A 140 -39.65 10.96 15.05
CA GLN A 140 -40.74 10.01 14.80
C GLN A 140 -41.66 9.87 16.02
N ASN A 141 -41.11 9.85 17.24
CA ASN A 141 -41.94 9.82 18.46
C ASN A 141 -42.75 11.11 18.67
N VAL A 142 -42.25 12.26 18.21
CA VAL A 142 -42.96 13.55 18.27
C VAL A 142 -44.06 13.63 17.20
N ILE A 143 -43.87 13.04 16.02
CA ILE A 143 -44.85 13.05 14.92
C ILE A 143 -45.87 11.90 15.06
N GLY A 144 -45.50 10.78 15.68
CA GLY A 144 -46.38 9.62 15.91
C GLY A 144 -47.26 9.70 17.17
N GLY A 145 -47.14 10.77 17.96
CA GLY A 145 -47.89 10.94 19.21
C GLY A 145 -49.34 11.41 19.07
N CYS A 146 -49.81 11.72 17.86
CA CYS A 146 -51.21 12.13 17.60
C CYS A 146 -51.71 11.55 16.27
N ILE A 147 -51.89 10.23 16.19
CA ILE A 147 -52.90 9.63 15.30
C ILE A 147 -53.72 8.67 16.16
N SER A 148 -54.68 9.24 16.89
CA SER A 148 -55.86 8.50 17.33
C SER A 148 -56.74 8.36 16.09
N GLU A 149 -56.56 7.28 15.32
CA GLU A 149 -57.53 6.89 14.30
C GLU A 149 -57.87 5.42 14.46
N LYS A 150 -58.87 5.21 15.33
CA LYS A 150 -60.00 4.31 15.13
C LYS A 150 -59.79 3.18 14.11
N ARG A 151 -59.42 2.01 14.65
CA ARG A 151 -59.85 0.66 14.27
C ARG A 151 -60.81 0.61 13.07
N THR A 152 -60.36 0.09 11.93
CA THR A 152 -61.17 -0.77 11.05
C THR A 152 -60.21 -1.68 10.27
N ASP A 153 -60.24 -2.99 10.55
CA ASP A 153 -59.70 -4.00 9.65
C ASP A 153 -60.37 -3.88 8.28
N PRO A 154 -59.65 -4.22 7.20
CA PRO A 154 -60.23 -5.28 6.38
C PRO A 154 -59.22 -6.35 5.99
N ALA A 155 -59.69 -7.58 6.12
CA ALA A 155 -59.15 -8.75 5.46
C ALA A 155 -59.02 -8.50 3.95
N SER A 156 -57.92 -8.96 3.36
CA SER A 156 -57.83 -9.19 1.92
C SER A 156 -56.87 -10.35 1.70
N ASP A 157 -57.49 -11.51 1.49
CA ASP A 157 -56.87 -12.72 0.98
C ASP A 157 -55.93 -12.43 -0.18
N CYS A 158 -54.70 -12.94 -0.11
CA CYS A 158 -53.94 -13.26 -1.30
C CYS A 158 -53.58 -14.74 -1.28
N ALA A 159 -54.21 -15.42 -2.22
CA ALA A 159 -54.26 -16.85 -2.43
C ALA A 159 -52.88 -17.52 -2.45
N VAL A 160 -52.81 -18.62 -1.70
CA VAL A 160 -51.78 -19.65 -1.81
C VAL A 160 -51.83 -20.26 -3.20
N VAL A 161 -50.79 -20.09 -4.01
CA VAL A 161 -50.62 -20.86 -5.25
C VAL A 161 -50.15 -22.27 -4.87
N VAL A 162 -51.06 -23.21 -5.04
CA VAL A 162 -50.86 -24.66 -4.91
C VAL A 162 -49.83 -25.13 -5.96
N LEU A 163 -48.63 -25.50 -5.50
CA LEU A 163 -47.63 -26.21 -6.30
C LEU A 163 -48.06 -27.67 -6.49
N LYS A 164 -48.38 -28.04 -7.73
CA LYS A 164 -48.71 -29.40 -8.16
C LYS A 164 -47.40 -30.15 -8.44
N PRO A 165 -47.12 -31.32 -7.82
CA PRO A 165 -45.90 -32.07 -8.09
C PRO A 165 -46.08 -32.99 -9.30
N GLN A 166 -45.18 -32.90 -10.27
CA GLN A 166 -45.03 -33.91 -11.33
C GLN A 166 -43.53 -34.28 -11.44
N PRO A 167 -43.16 -35.57 -11.31
CA PRO A 167 -41.80 -36.05 -11.57
C PRO A 167 -41.74 -36.83 -12.91
N PRO A 168 -40.59 -37.40 -13.31
CA PRO A 168 -39.25 -36.84 -13.41
C PRO A 168 -38.69 -37.04 -14.85
N GLY A 169 -38.05 -36.04 -15.45
CA GLY A 169 -37.55 -36.21 -16.82
C GLY A 169 -36.45 -35.22 -17.19
N HIS A 170 -35.21 -35.67 -17.01
CA HIS A 170 -34.02 -35.33 -17.79
C HIS A 170 -33.78 -33.87 -18.21
N GLY A 171 -32.70 -33.31 -17.67
CA GLY A 171 -31.73 -32.60 -18.51
C GLY A 171 -31.99 -31.11 -18.72
N GLY A 172 -31.52 -30.32 -17.76
CA GLY A 172 -31.01 -28.99 -18.00
C GLY A 172 -31.97 -27.82 -17.79
N PHE A 173 -31.33 -26.70 -17.45
CA PHE A 173 -31.73 -25.34 -17.81
C PHE A 173 -32.35 -24.46 -16.71
N LEU A 174 -31.63 -23.33 -16.54
CA LEU A 174 -32.04 -21.98 -16.13
C LEU A 174 -32.49 -21.65 -14.72
N ILE A 175 -31.62 -20.84 -14.12
CA ILE A 175 -31.90 -19.61 -13.39
C ILE A 175 -33.09 -18.85 -14.00
N PRO A 176 -34.18 -18.61 -13.23
CA PRO A 176 -35.12 -17.54 -13.53
C PRO A 176 -34.63 -16.26 -12.84
N ASP A 177 -34.37 -15.25 -13.66
CA ASP A 177 -33.95 -13.91 -13.27
C ASP A 177 -34.96 -13.19 -12.39
N SER A 178 -34.40 -12.31 -11.56
CA SER A 178 -35.07 -11.41 -10.62
C SER A 178 -36.08 -10.47 -11.31
N PRO A 179 -37.29 -10.25 -10.76
CA PRO A 179 -38.17 -9.22 -11.27
C PRO A 179 -37.64 -7.83 -10.85
N GLN A 180 -36.93 -7.20 -11.78
CA GLN A 180 -36.54 -5.80 -11.75
C GLN A 180 -37.79 -4.93 -11.94
N CYS A 181 -38.34 -4.43 -10.83
CA CYS A 181 -39.50 -3.55 -10.84
C CYS A 181 -39.03 -2.09 -11.06
N GLY A 182 -38.83 -1.73 -12.33
CA GLY A 182 -38.74 -0.34 -12.77
C GLY A 182 -40.12 0.16 -13.17
N ASN A 183 -40.47 1.39 -12.79
CA ASN A 183 -41.55 2.23 -13.35
C ASN A 183 -41.33 3.69 -12.86
N THR A 184 -40.81 4.58 -13.70
CA THR A 184 -41.50 5.48 -14.67
C THR A 184 -41.96 6.83 -14.08
N GLU A 185 -41.13 7.84 -14.36
CA GLU A 185 -41.46 9.16 -14.91
C GLU A 185 -42.93 9.60 -14.89
N LYS A 186 -43.20 10.73 -14.22
CA LYS A 186 -44.33 11.62 -14.52
C LYS A 186 -43.84 13.06 -14.54
N ALA A 187 -43.77 13.63 -15.73
CA ALA A 187 -43.86 15.06 -15.95
C ALA A 187 -45.30 15.53 -15.72
N ASN A 188 -45.48 16.72 -15.14
CA ASN A 188 -46.54 17.64 -15.55
C ASN A 188 -46.22 19.08 -15.11
N LEU A 189 -46.43 19.97 -16.07
CA LEU A 189 -46.32 21.43 -16.04
C LEU A 189 -47.32 22.07 -15.06
N ILE A 190 -46.91 23.15 -14.38
CA ILE A 190 -47.45 24.53 -14.51
C ILE A 190 -46.30 25.50 -14.24
#